data_AF-A0A6I4SZH0-F1
#
_entry.id   AF-A0A6I4SZH0-F1
#
_cell.length_a   1.000
_cell.length_b   1.000
_cell.length_c   1.000
_cell.angle_alpha   90.00
_cell.angle_beta   90.00
_cell.angle_gamma   90.00
#
_symmetry.space_group_name_H-M   'P 1'
#
loop_
_entity.id
_entity.type
_entity.pdbx_description
1 polymer ?
#
loop_
_entity_poly.entity_id
_entity_poly.type
_entity_poly.pdbx_seq_one_letter_code
_entity_poly.pdbx_strand_id
1 'polypeptide(L)'
;MTHSNPPIARPRRLSPCVPAFHTVPLRAIHNGWSPERQAHFIGWLAETGSVSAACERVGMSHKGAYQLRKKPHSESFAAAWDAALGWPVRKVTVDEWDVLVHGTLFEPRFRRGRYIGFRRKSDTAGLSRMLNRIARQQRQVWP
;
A
#
# COMPACT_ATOMS: atom_id res chain seq x y z
N MET A 1 38.68 9.03 -2.09
CA MET A 1 38.05 8.55 -0.85
C MET A 1 36.61 8.13 -1.17
N THR A 2 36.40 6.87 -1.58
CA THR A 2 35.06 6.34 -1.85
C THR A 2 34.48 5.79 -0.54
N HIS A 3 33.43 6.44 -0.02
CA HIS A 3 32.67 5.91 1.11
C HIS A 3 31.91 4.66 0.66
N SER A 4 32.51 3.49 0.91
CA SER A 4 31.87 2.20 0.71
C SER A 4 30.86 2.00 1.83
N ASN A 5 29.60 2.30 1.54
CA ASN A 5 28.47 2.02 2.44
C ASN A 5 28.36 0.49 2.61
N PRO A 6 28.44 -0.07 3.83
CA PRO A 6 28.36 -1.50 4.02
C PRO A 6 26.99 -2.03 3.57
N PRO A 7 26.92 -3.23 2.98
CA PRO A 7 25.64 -3.84 2.61
C PRO A 7 24.86 -4.10 3.89
N ILE A 8 23.78 -3.34 4.10
CA ILE A 8 22.80 -3.59 5.17
C ILE A 8 22.37 -5.05 5.04
N ALA A 9 22.73 -5.87 6.03
CA ALA A 9 22.38 -7.28 6.07
C ALA A 9 20.84 -7.40 6.02
N ARG A 10 20.33 -7.89 4.89
CA ARG A 10 18.88 -8.02 4.70
C ARG A 10 18.38 -9.13 5.62
N PRO A 11 17.39 -8.88 6.50
CA PRO A 11 16.85 -9.92 7.36
C PRO A 11 16.37 -11.11 6.52
N ARG A 12 16.63 -12.34 7.00
CA ARG A 12 16.20 -13.59 6.35
C ARG A 12 14.69 -13.49 6.10
N ARG A 13 14.28 -13.60 4.82
CA ARG A 13 12.90 -13.39 4.36
C ARG A 13 11.94 -14.40 5.00
N LEU A 14 11.44 -14.08 6.19
CA LEU A 14 10.12 -14.52 6.61
C LEU A 14 9.16 -13.97 5.55
N SER A 15 8.29 -14.83 5.01
CA SER A 15 7.34 -14.46 3.95
C SER A 15 6.76 -13.08 4.24
N PRO A 16 6.94 -12.07 3.37
CA PRO A 16 6.52 -10.72 3.68
C PRO A 16 5.01 -10.71 3.95
N CYS A 17 4.63 -10.48 5.20
CA CYS A 17 3.23 -10.29 5.56
C CYS A 17 2.86 -8.86 5.20
N VAL A 18 2.59 -8.62 3.92
CA VAL A 18 2.14 -7.32 3.45
C VAL A 18 0.62 -7.22 3.68
N PRO A 19 0.15 -6.24 4.48
CA PRO A 19 -1.28 -6.08 4.68
C PRO A 19 -1.96 -5.62 3.39
N ALA A 20 -3.26 -5.89 3.29
CA ALA A 20 -4.07 -5.27 2.25
C ALA A 20 -4.07 -3.75 2.44
N PHE A 21 -3.99 -3.00 1.34
CA PHE A 21 -3.81 -1.55 1.40
C PHE A 21 -4.64 -0.82 0.35
N HIS A 22 -4.90 0.46 0.61
CA HIS A 22 -5.52 1.37 -0.35
C HIS A 22 -4.46 1.94 -1.27
N THR A 23 -4.73 1.89 -2.56
CA THR A 23 -3.91 2.58 -3.56
C THR A 23 -4.12 4.08 -3.45
N VAL A 24 -3.06 4.84 -3.68
CA VAL A 24 -3.14 6.31 -3.72
C VAL A 24 -4.10 6.70 -4.86
N PRO A 25 -5.15 7.50 -4.59
CA PRO A 25 -6.05 7.98 -5.61
C PRO A 25 -5.31 8.97 -6.51
N LEU A 26 -5.12 8.60 -7.78
CA LEU A 26 -4.57 9.50 -8.80
C LEU A 26 -5.57 9.65 -9.93
N ARG A 27 -5.48 10.80 -10.61
CA ARG A 27 -6.13 10.97 -11.91
C ARG A 27 -5.66 9.87 -12.85
N ALA A 28 -6.61 9.14 -13.44
CA ALA A 28 -6.31 8.08 -14.40
C ALA A 28 -5.60 8.68 -15.62
N ILE A 29 -4.35 8.28 -15.83
CA ILE A 29 -3.55 8.58 -17.01
C ILE A 29 -3.13 7.23 -17.58
N HIS A 30 -3.27 7.03 -18.89
CA HIS A 30 -3.02 5.76 -19.57
C HIS A 30 -1.66 5.11 -19.20
N ASN A 31 -0.62 5.93 -19.05
CA ASN A 31 0.73 5.47 -18.69
C ASN A 31 1.14 5.79 -17.23
N GLY A 32 0.21 6.17 -16.37
CA GLY A 32 0.48 6.59 -15.00
C GLY A 32 0.54 5.45 -13.98
N TRP A 33 0.59 5.83 -12.70
CA TRP A 33 0.48 4.92 -11.56
C TRP A 33 -0.96 4.47 -11.35
N SER A 34 -1.39 3.46 -12.11
CA SER A 34 -2.69 2.82 -11.89
C SER A 34 -2.72 2.05 -10.56
N PRO A 35 -3.90 1.82 -9.96
CA PRO A 35 -4.04 1.01 -8.76
C PRO A 35 -3.35 -0.37 -8.87
N GLU A 36 -3.46 -1.02 -10.02
CA GLU A 36 -2.84 -2.32 -10.30
C GLU A 36 -1.32 -2.23 -10.33
N ARG A 37 -0.75 -1.16 -10.91
CA ARG A 37 0.69 -0.93 -10.90
C ARG A 37 1.22 -0.67 -9.49
N GLN A 38 0.45 0.02 -8.65
CA GLN A 38 0.78 0.20 -7.23
C GLN A 38 0.77 -1.14 -6.49
N ALA A 39 -0.23 -1.99 -6.74
CA ALA A 39 -0.32 -3.35 -6.17
C ALA A 39 0.85 -4.24 -6.58
N HIS A 40 1.20 -4.24 -7.87
CA HIS A 40 2.36 -4.97 -8.38
C HIS A 40 3.66 -4.45 -7.80
N PHE A 41 3.80 -3.13 -7.69
CA PHE A 41 4.99 -2.51 -7.13
C PHE A 41 5.25 -2.98 -5.70
N ILE A 42 4.24 -2.96 -4.83
CA ILE A 42 4.36 -3.44 -3.45
C ILE A 42 4.67 -4.95 -3.41
N GLY A 43 4.03 -5.75 -4.25
CA GLY A 43 4.30 -7.18 -4.38
C GLY A 43 5.76 -7.48 -4.73
N TRP A 44 6.27 -6.81 -5.77
CA TRP A 44 7.66 -6.94 -6.19
C TRP A 44 8.65 -6.36 -5.19
N LEU A 45 8.29 -5.29 -4.50
CA LEU A 45 9.11 -4.72 -3.43
C LEU A 45 9.30 -5.72 -2.30
N ALA A 46 8.24 -6.42 -1.91
CA ALA A 46 8.29 -7.41 -0.85
C ALA A 46 9.11 -8.65 -1.24
N GLU A 47 8.97 -9.12 -2.48
CA GLU A 47 9.78 -10.24 -3.00
C GLU A 47 11.26 -9.86 -3.13
N THR A 48 11.56 -8.71 -3.73
CA THR A 48 12.94 -8.36 -4.11
C THR A 48 13.68 -7.64 -2.99
N GLY A 49 12.98 -6.90 -2.13
CA GLY A 49 13.56 -5.96 -1.17
C GLY A 49 14.28 -4.77 -1.83
N SER A 50 14.02 -4.50 -3.12
CA SER A 50 14.69 -3.45 -3.88
C SER A 50 13.66 -2.60 -4.61
N VAL A 51 13.63 -1.31 -4.28
CA VAL A 51 12.79 -0.32 -4.97
C VAL A 51 13.13 -0.27 -6.45
N SER A 52 14.41 -0.40 -6.80
CA SER A 52 14.86 -0.36 -8.18
C SER A 52 14.30 -1.51 -9.00
N ALA A 53 14.48 -2.74 -8.49
CA ALA A 53 13.98 -3.94 -9.16
C ALA A 53 12.44 -3.96 -9.24
N ALA A 54 11.76 -3.46 -8.20
CA ALA A 54 10.31 -3.36 -8.22
C ALA A 54 9.80 -2.37 -9.26
N CYS A 55 10.43 -1.19 -9.36
CA CYS A 55 10.13 -0.17 -10.35
C CYS A 55 10.33 -0.67 -11.80
N GLU A 56 11.43 -1.36 -12.05
CA GLU A 56 11.72 -1.96 -13.36
C GLU A 56 10.64 -2.97 -13.76
N ARG A 57 10.24 -3.86 -12.84
CA ARG A 57 9.19 -4.86 -13.12
C ARG A 57 7.81 -4.28 -13.39
N VAL A 58 7.51 -3.07 -12.89
CA VAL A 58 6.24 -2.38 -13.17
C VAL A 58 6.35 -1.32 -14.27
N GLY A 59 7.54 -1.12 -14.85
CA GLY A 59 7.79 -0.12 -15.88
C GLY A 59 7.65 1.33 -15.38
N MET A 60 8.04 1.61 -14.13
CA MET A 60 7.94 2.94 -13.51
C MET A 60 9.29 3.51 -13.10
N SER A 61 9.36 4.83 -12.98
CA SER A 61 10.54 5.51 -12.43
C SER A 61 10.55 5.48 -10.90
N HIS A 62 11.76 5.40 -10.32
CA HIS A 62 11.94 5.45 -8.86
C HIS A 62 11.46 6.78 -8.30
N LYS A 63 11.72 7.88 -9.02
CA LYS A 63 11.21 9.22 -8.70
C LYS A 63 9.68 9.21 -8.57
N GLY A 64 8.99 8.55 -9.51
CA GLY A 64 7.54 8.39 -9.46
C GLY A 64 7.07 7.62 -8.22
N ALA A 65 7.75 6.52 -7.87
CA ALA A 65 7.41 5.73 -6.69
C ALA A 65 7.56 6.52 -5.37
N TYR A 66 8.62 7.32 -5.23
CA TYR A 66 8.79 8.18 -4.06
C TYR A 66 7.81 9.35 -4.02
N GLN A 67 7.47 9.93 -5.18
CA GLN A 67 6.44 10.96 -5.26
C GLN A 67 5.07 10.41 -4.84
N LEU A 68 4.74 9.19 -5.28
CA LEU A 68 3.53 8.47 -4.90
C LEU A 68 3.42 8.31 -3.37
N ARG A 69 4.51 7.93 -2.70
CA ARG A 69 4.57 7.77 -1.24
C ARG A 69 4.41 9.09 -0.45
N LYS A 70 4.52 10.25 -1.11
CA LYS A 70 4.38 11.57 -0.47
C LYS A 70 3.03 12.24 -0.76
N LYS A 71 2.18 11.62 -1.58
CA LYS A 71 0.88 12.19 -1.93
C LYS A 71 -0.09 12.14 -0.73
N PRO A 72 -1.09 13.02 -0.69
CA PRO A 72 -2.23 12.85 0.21
C PRO A 72 -2.85 11.46 0.02
N HIS A 73 -3.41 10.87 1.07
CA HIS A 73 -4.09 9.57 1.02
C HIS A 73 -3.16 8.38 0.72
N SER A 74 -1.85 8.57 0.88
CA SER A 74 -0.84 7.53 0.62
C SER A 74 -0.40 6.75 1.86
N GLU A 75 -1.03 6.99 3.01
CA GLU A 75 -0.65 6.43 4.30
C GLU A 75 -0.73 4.90 4.28
N SER A 76 -1.82 4.36 3.71
CA SER A 76 -2.00 2.91 3.56
C SER A 76 -0.96 2.30 2.63
N PHE A 77 -0.67 2.96 1.51
CA PHE A 77 0.39 2.57 0.59
C PHE A 77 1.79 2.62 1.24
N ALA A 78 2.08 3.66 2.01
CA ALA A 78 3.34 3.83 2.73
C ALA A 78 3.51 2.76 3.82
N ALA A 79 2.44 2.39 4.53
CA ALA A 79 2.47 1.30 5.50
C ALA A 79 2.72 -0.06 4.84
N ALA A 80 2.11 -0.32 3.67
CA ALA A 80 2.38 -1.52 2.89
C ALA A 80 3.82 -1.56 2.35
N TRP A 81 4.37 -0.40 1.96
CA TRP A 81 5.76 -0.25 1.57
C TRP A 81 6.71 -0.57 2.74
N ASP A 82 6.45 0.01 3.90
CA ASP A 82 7.24 -0.22 5.11
C ASP A 82 7.19 -1.72 5.49
N ALA A 83 6.01 -2.34 5.47
CA ALA A 83 5.82 -3.77 5.69
C ALA A 83 6.59 -4.64 4.67
N ALA A 84 6.56 -4.27 3.39
CA ALA A 84 7.28 -4.96 2.33
C ALA A 84 8.81 -4.93 2.54
N LEU A 85 9.33 -3.87 3.16
CA LEU A 85 10.74 -3.75 3.54
C LEU A 85 11.05 -4.39 4.91
N GLY A 86 10.05 -4.93 5.61
CA GLY A 86 10.21 -5.50 6.95
C GLY A 86 10.39 -4.44 8.05
N TRP A 87 10.00 -3.20 7.80
CA TRP A 87 10.04 -2.12 8.78
C TRP A 87 8.79 -2.16 9.68
N PRO A 88 8.86 -1.59 10.90
CA PRO A 88 7.71 -1.48 11.77
C PRO A 88 6.53 -0.79 11.07
N VAL A 89 5.40 -1.48 10.99
CA VAL A 89 4.20 -0.96 10.33
C VAL A 89 3.59 0.12 11.22
N ARG A 90 3.49 1.35 10.70
CA ARG A 90 2.80 2.45 11.38
C ARG A 90 1.30 2.16 11.42
N LYS A 91 0.66 2.44 12.56
CA LYS A 91 -0.82 2.43 12.64
C LYS A 91 -1.34 3.54 11.72
N VAL A 92 -2.02 3.13 10.64
CA VAL A 92 -2.67 4.07 9.73
C VAL A 92 -4.13 4.19 10.12
N THR A 93 -4.53 5.37 10.58
CA THR A 93 -5.93 5.75 10.67
C THR A 93 -6.30 6.39 9.34
N VAL A 94 -7.04 5.66 8.49
CA VAL A 94 -7.60 6.25 7.27
C VAL A 94 -8.88 6.98 7.68
N ASP A 95 -8.80 8.31 7.78
CA ASP A 95 -9.92 9.18 8.20
C ASP A 95 -10.67 9.82 7.01
N GLU A 96 -10.37 9.44 5.77
CA GLU A 96 -11.00 10.05 4.59
C GLU A 96 -12.16 9.23 4.04
N TRP A 97 -13.32 9.87 4.08
CA TRP A 97 -14.60 9.35 3.60
C TRP A 97 -14.55 8.85 2.15
N ASP A 98 -13.85 9.56 1.26
CA ASP A 98 -13.75 9.22 -0.16
C ASP A 98 -13.00 7.89 -0.36
N VAL A 99 -11.93 7.68 0.41
CA VAL A 99 -11.12 6.44 0.40
C VAL A 99 -11.89 5.27 1.01
N LEU A 100 -12.76 5.51 2.00
CA LEU A 100 -13.55 4.46 2.65
C LEU A 100 -14.76 4.02 1.83
N VAL A 101 -15.38 4.95 1.08
CA VAL A 101 -16.58 4.68 0.26
C VAL A 101 -16.20 4.09 -1.10
N HIS A 102 -15.09 4.52 -1.71
CA HIS A 102 -14.64 4.06 -3.02
C HIS A 102 -13.41 3.14 -2.99
N GLY A 103 -12.86 2.87 -1.80
CA GLY A 103 -11.61 2.13 -1.63
C GLY A 103 -11.69 0.66 -1.99
N THR A 104 -11.09 0.30 -3.12
CA THR A 104 -10.68 -1.09 -3.35
C THR A 104 -9.36 -1.34 -2.64
N LEU A 105 -9.35 -2.29 -1.72
CA LEU A 105 -8.14 -2.80 -1.08
C LEU A 105 -7.43 -3.78 -2.02
N PHE A 106 -6.11 -3.67 -2.10
CA PHE A 106 -5.27 -4.60 -2.85
C PHE A 106 -4.44 -5.42 -1.86
N GLU A 107 -4.56 -6.74 -1.95
CA GLU A 107 -3.83 -7.70 -1.13
C GLU A 107 -2.78 -8.41 -1.99
N PRO A 108 -1.47 -8.11 -1.83
CA PRO A 108 -0.41 -8.85 -2.49
C PRO A 108 -0.39 -10.32 -2.05
N ARG A 109 -0.33 -11.25 -3.00
CA ARG A 109 -0.31 -12.69 -2.77
C ARG A 109 1.07 -13.25 -3.04
N PHE A 110 1.50 -14.14 -2.14
CA PHE A 110 2.79 -14.80 -2.22
C PHE A 110 2.64 -16.32 -2.15
N ARG A 111 3.53 -17.05 -2.83
CA ARG A 111 3.68 -18.51 -2.72
C ARG A 111 5.16 -18.81 -2.56
N ARG A 112 5.55 -19.46 -1.45
CA ARG A 112 6.96 -19.78 -1.12
C ARG A 112 7.89 -18.55 -1.23
N GLY A 113 7.43 -17.39 -0.74
CA GLY A 113 8.18 -16.13 -0.79
C GLY A 113 8.24 -15.43 -2.14
N ARG A 114 7.66 -16.01 -3.21
CA ARG A 114 7.53 -15.36 -4.53
C ARG A 114 6.17 -14.68 -4.67
N TYR A 115 6.17 -13.47 -5.19
CA TYR A 115 4.98 -12.72 -5.56
C TYR A 115 4.29 -13.39 -6.75
N ILE A 116 3.00 -13.66 -6.62
CA ILE A 116 2.19 -14.35 -7.64
C ILE A 116 1.05 -13.48 -8.19
N GLY A 117 0.90 -12.25 -7.71
CA GLY A 117 -0.18 -11.35 -8.09
C GLY A 117 -0.87 -10.73 -6.88
N PHE A 118 -2.01 -10.07 -7.09
CA PHE A 118 -2.79 -9.45 -6.03
C PHE A 118 -4.24 -9.89 -6.08
N ARG A 119 -4.95 -9.77 -4.97
CA ARG A 119 -6.41 -9.89 -4.89
C ARG A 119 -7.01 -8.51 -4.62
N ARG A 120 -8.07 -8.16 -5.36
CA ARG A 120 -8.91 -7.01 -5.02
C ARG A 120 -9.92 -7.41 -3.95
N LYS A 121 -10.06 -6.58 -2.92
CA LYS A 121 -11.01 -6.76 -1.83
C LYS A 121 -11.78 -5.44 -1.67
N SER A 122 -13.10 -5.51 -1.52
CA SER A 122 -13.88 -4.34 -1.14
C SER A 122 -13.58 -3.96 0.32
N ASP A 123 -13.42 -2.66 0.62
CA ASP A 123 -13.27 -2.21 2.01
C ASP A 123 -14.62 -2.25 2.77
N THR A 124 -15.14 -3.45 2.96
CA THR A 124 -16.40 -3.68 3.69
C THR A 124 -16.28 -3.27 5.16
N ALA A 125 -15.06 -3.34 5.73
CA ALA A 125 -14.77 -2.92 7.09
C ALA A 125 -14.76 -1.40 7.26
N GLY A 126 -14.24 -0.66 6.26
CA GLY A 126 -14.36 0.79 6.18
C GLY A 126 -15.80 1.26 6.10
N LEU A 127 -16.59 0.67 5.20
CA LEU A 127 -18.02 0.94 5.07
C LEU A 127 -18.77 0.67 6.38
N SER A 128 -18.49 -0.45 7.04
CA SER A 128 -19.12 -0.79 8.33
C SER A 128 -18.73 0.19 9.44
N ARG A 129 -17.47 0.62 9.51
CA ARG A 129 -17.02 1.65 10.47
C ARG A 129 -17.73 2.99 10.23
N MET A 130 -17.94 3.37 8.97
CA MET A 130 -18.71 4.56 8.59
C MET A 130 -20.17 4.46 9.02
N LEU A 131 -20.87 3.38 8.66
CA LEU A 131 -22.28 3.20 9.02
C LEU A 131 -22.47 3.27 10.54
N ASN A 132 -21.56 2.64 11.30
CA ASN A 132 -21.56 2.72 12.75
C ASN A 132 -21.26 4.12 13.32
N ARG A 133 -20.55 4.98 12.59
CA ARG A 133 -20.31 6.38 12.98
C ARG A 133 -21.56 7.24 12.72
N ILE A 134 -22.19 7.08 11.56
CA ILE A 134 -23.45 7.77 11.20
C ILE A 134 -24.57 7.35 12.17
N ALA A 135 -24.73 6.05 12.42
CA ALA A 135 -25.73 5.54 13.35
C ALA A 135 -25.54 6.01 14.80
N ARG A 136 -24.31 6.37 15.19
CA ARG A 136 -24.03 6.98 16.50
C ARG A 136 -24.40 8.47 16.53
N GLN A 137 -24.13 9.22 15.46
CA GLN A 137 -24.56 10.61 15.34
C GLN A 137 -26.09 10.75 15.34
N GLN A 138 -26.80 9.88 14.62
CA GLN A 138 -28.27 9.91 14.55
C GLN A 138 -28.94 9.62 15.91
N ARG A 139 -28.30 8.79 16.76
CA ARG A 139 -28.78 8.51 18.14
C ARG A 139 -28.63 9.69 19.11
N GLN A 140 -27.85 10.70 18.74
CA GLN A 140 -27.59 11.87 19.59
C GLN A 140 -28.47 13.08 19.22
N VAL A 141 -29.25 12.99 18.14
CA VAL A 141 -30.02 14.11 17.55
C VAL A 141 -31.54 13.94 17.72
N TRP A 142 -32.02 12.81 18.25
CA TRP A 142 -33.45 12.59 18.49
C TRP A 142 -33.79 12.70 20.00
N PRO A 143 -34.70 13.61 20.41
CA PRO A 143 -35.18 13.73 21.80
C PRO A 143 -36.12 12.59 22.21
#